data_AF-A0A9E0TMG9-F1
#
_entry.id   AF-A0A9E0TMG9-F1
#
_cell.length_a   1.000
_cell.length_b   1.000
_cell.length_c   1.000
_cell.angle_alpha   90.00
_cell.angle_beta   90.00
_cell.angle_gamma   90.00
#
_symmetry.space_group_name_H-M   'P 1'
#
loop_
_entity.id
_entity.type
_entity.pdbx_description
1 polymer ?
#
loop_
_entity_poly.entity_id
_entity_poly.type
_entity_poly.pdbx_seq_one_letter_code
_entity_poly.pdbx_strand_id
1 'polypeptide(L)'
;MSARVRIIRFGRAEAVRSVVPGEEFASPVFLQGQPAAAGRIVRRGDTWVYLLADDTPTGLASTDSRAALEEQVIAYHFGPGAS
;
A
#
# COMPACT_ATOMS: atom_id res chain seq x y z
N MET A 1 -17.73 12.00 -23.04
CA MET A 1 -16.64 11.06 -22.71
C MET A 1 -16.80 10.67 -21.25
N SER A 2 -17.03 9.39 -20.95
CA SER A 2 -17.16 8.95 -19.55
C SER A 2 -15.78 8.91 -18.89
N ALA A 3 -15.61 9.52 -17.73
CA ALA A 3 -14.37 9.46 -16.98
C ALA A 3 -14.08 8.00 -16.60
N ARG A 4 -12.88 7.50 -16.90
CA ARG A 4 -12.46 6.17 -16.45
C ARG A 4 -12.20 6.22 -14.95
N VAL A 5 -13.07 5.58 -14.17
CA VAL A 5 -12.86 5.39 -12.73
C VAL A 5 -11.71 4.41 -12.52
N ARG A 6 -10.76 4.76 -11.65
CA ARG A 6 -9.65 3.91 -11.21
C ARG A 6 -9.85 3.62 -9.72
N ILE A 7 -9.81 2.35 -9.33
CA ILE A 7 -10.04 1.94 -7.93
C ILE A 7 -8.78 1.29 -7.37
N ILE A 8 -8.39 1.73 -6.18
CA ILE A 8 -7.41 1.09 -5.31
C ILE A 8 -8.10 0.69 -4.00
N ARG A 9 -7.73 -0.46 -3.45
CA ARG A 9 -8.32 -0.97 -2.20
C ARG A 9 -7.21 -1.36 -1.23
N PHE A 10 -7.31 -0.91 0.00
CA PHE A 10 -6.48 -1.33 1.13
C PHE A 10 -7.23 -2.43 1.88
N GLY A 11 -6.74 -3.66 1.76
CA GLY A 11 -7.37 -4.81 2.41
C GLY A 11 -7.17 -4.80 3.93
N ARG A 12 -8.00 -5.57 4.63
CA ARG A 12 -7.73 -5.86 6.04
C ARG A 12 -6.53 -6.78 6.14
N ALA A 13 -5.69 -6.58 7.16
CA ALA A 13 -4.75 -7.60 7.56
C ALA A 13 -5.55 -8.82 8.04
N GLU A 14 -5.67 -9.85 7.21
CA GLU A 14 -5.88 -11.19 7.74
C GLU A 14 -4.60 -11.61 8.47
N ALA A 15 -4.65 -12.65 9.31
CA ALA A 15 -3.60 -13.05 10.26
C ALA A 15 -2.28 -13.53 9.63
N VAL A 16 -1.82 -12.88 8.57
CA VAL A 16 -0.53 -13.01 7.94
C VAL A 16 0.49 -12.34 8.86
N ARG A 17 1.17 -13.16 9.66
CA ARG A 17 2.38 -12.70 10.35
C ARG A 17 3.43 -12.38 9.29
N SER A 18 4.02 -11.19 9.39
CA SER A 18 5.19 -10.84 8.56
C SER A 18 6.27 -11.90 8.72
N VAL A 19 6.89 -12.30 7.62
CA VAL A 19 8.03 -13.22 7.62
C VAL A 19 9.33 -12.50 8.02
N VAL A 20 9.33 -11.16 7.98
CA VAL A 20 10.49 -10.32 8.30
C VAL A 20 10.46 -9.91 9.77
N PRO A 21 11.50 -10.23 10.56
CA PRO A 21 11.60 -9.78 11.94
C PRO A 21 11.53 -8.25 12.07
N GLY A 22 10.69 -7.76 13.00
CA GLY A 22 10.51 -6.33 13.23
C GLY A 22 9.58 -5.61 12.25
N GLU A 23 9.00 -6.34 11.31
CA GLU A 23 7.97 -5.83 10.39
C GLU A 23 6.60 -6.39 10.79
N GLU A 24 5.58 -5.54 10.84
CA GLU A 24 4.20 -5.92 11.09
C GLU A 24 3.38 -5.70 9.82
N PHE A 25 2.72 -6.77 9.34
CA PHE A 25 1.85 -6.67 8.17
C PHE A 25 0.57 -5.92 8.51
N ALA A 26 0.21 -4.92 7.71
CA ALA A 26 -0.94 -4.06 7.99
C ALA A 26 -2.03 -4.08 6.92
N SER A 27 -1.65 -4.20 5.65
CA SER A 27 -2.62 -4.19 4.55
C SER A 27 -2.01 -4.74 3.26
N PRO A 28 -2.70 -5.63 2.54
CA PRO A 28 -2.46 -5.77 1.10
C PRO A 28 -3.06 -4.58 0.35
N VAL A 29 -2.50 -4.24 -0.81
CA VAL A 29 -2.97 -3.17 -1.70
C VAL A 29 -3.39 -3.77 -3.03
N PHE A 30 -4.62 -3.52 -3.46
CA PHE A 30 -5.17 -4.08 -4.70
C PHE A 30 -5.52 -2.98 -5.69
N LEU A 31 -5.17 -3.19 -6.96
CA LEU A 31 -5.59 -2.34 -8.07
C LEU A 31 -6.73 -3.01 -8.85
N GLN A 32 -7.70 -2.22 -9.31
CA GLN A 32 -8.79 -2.74 -10.14
C GLN A 32 -8.26 -3.41 -11.40
N GLY A 33 -8.77 -4.60 -11.70
CA GLY A 33 -8.37 -5.38 -12.87
C GLY A 33 -7.09 -6.19 -12.69
N GLN A 34 -6.46 -6.14 -11.52
CA GLN A 34 -5.35 -7.03 -11.18
C GLN A 34 -5.82 -8.18 -10.28
N PRO A 35 -5.49 -9.44 -10.60
CA PRO A 35 -5.90 -10.61 -9.81
C PRO A 35 -5.10 -10.75 -8.50
N ALA A 36 -3.90 -10.18 -8.44
CA ALA A 36 -3.02 -10.21 -7.28
C ALA A 36 -2.95 -8.83 -6.61
N ALA A 37 -2.47 -8.79 -5.36
CA ALA A 37 -2.10 -7.54 -4.71
C ALA A 37 -0.95 -6.88 -5.49
N ALA A 38 -1.03 -5.57 -5.68
CA ALA A 38 0.04 -4.77 -6.28
C ALA A 38 1.19 -4.53 -5.28
N GLY A 39 0.91 -4.67 -3.99
CA GLY A 39 1.89 -4.52 -2.92
C GLY A 39 1.27 -4.66 -1.55
N ARG A 40 2.01 -4.26 -0.53
CA ARG A 40 1.58 -4.27 0.87
C ARG A 40 2.09 -3.07 1.65
N ILE A 41 1.28 -2.63 2.61
CA ILE A 41 1.67 -1.71 3.67
C ILE A 41 2.08 -2.55 4.87
N VAL A 42 3.23 -2.18 5.41
CA VAL A 42 3.82 -2.81 6.60
C VAL A 42 4.28 -1.72 7.56
N ARG A 43 4.40 -2.07 8.83
CA ARG A 43 4.94 -1.20 9.87
C ARG A 43 6.30 -1.71 10.31
N ARG A 44 7.32 -0.85 10.24
CA ARG A 44 8.70 -1.11 10.69
C ARG A 44 9.00 -0.14 11.83
N GLY A 45 8.90 -0.61 13.06
CA GLY A 45 8.92 0.27 14.25
C GLY A 45 7.78 1.29 14.19
N ASP A 46 8.12 2.59 14.14
CA ASP A 46 7.15 3.68 14.03
C ASP A 46 6.93 4.19 12.61
N THR A 47 7.47 3.49 11.61
CA THR A 47 7.36 3.90 10.20
C THR A 47 6.45 2.96 9.43
N TRP A 48 5.46 3.53 8.72
CA TRP A 48 4.67 2.84 7.71
C TRP A 48 5.45 2.82 6.40
N VAL A 49 5.52 1.67 5.74
CA VAL A 49 6.26 1.48 4.49
C VAL A 49 5.40 0.76 3.47
N TYR A 50 5.49 1.17 2.21
CA TYR A 50 4.86 0.46 1.10
C TYR A 50 5.89 -0.35 0.31
N LEU A 51 5.63 -1.65 0.18
CA LEU A 51 6.40 -2.60 -0.61
C LEU A 51 5.57 -3.06 -1.80
N LEU A 52 6.22 -3.34 -2.93
CA LEU A 52 5.58 -4.00 -4.07
C LEU A 52 5.31 -5.48 -3.77
N ALA A 53 4.59 -6.15 -4.67
CA ALA A 53 4.21 -7.55 -4.51
C ALA A 53 5.40 -8.53 -4.42
N ASP A 54 6.56 -8.12 -4.93
CA ASP A 54 7.84 -8.85 -4.88
C ASP A 54 8.73 -8.42 -3.70
N ASP A 55 8.16 -7.68 -2.74
CA ASP A 55 8.83 -7.11 -1.56
C ASP A 55 9.84 -6.00 -1.87
N THR A 56 9.92 -5.52 -3.12
CA THR A 56 10.75 -4.39 -3.49
C THR A 56 10.27 -3.11 -2.79
N PRO A 57 11.14 -2.40 -2.06
CA PRO A 57 10.80 -1.12 -1.46
C PRO A 57 10.51 -0.06 -2.52
N THR A 58 9.40 0.66 -2.37
CA THR A 58 9.07 1.78 -3.28
C THR A 58 9.73 3.10 -2.88
N GLY A 59 10.34 3.15 -1.69
CA GLY A 59 10.81 4.39 -1.07
C GLY A 59 9.71 5.20 -0.38
N LEU A 60 8.43 4.82 -0.54
CA LEU A 60 7.32 5.47 0.16
C LEU A 60 7.30 5.04 1.63
N ALA A 61 7.31 6.04 2.50
CA ALA A 61 7.26 5.86 3.94
C ALA A 61 6.54 7.02 4.61
N SER A 62 5.92 6.75 5.77
CA SER A 62 5.36 7.78 6.61
C SER A 62 5.53 7.41 8.09
N THR A 63 6.07 8.35 8.87
CA THR A 63 6.09 8.28 10.34
C THR A 63 4.85 8.91 10.97
N ASP A 64 4.07 9.67 10.20
CA ASP A 64 2.95 10.44 10.72
C ASP A 64 1.72 9.55 10.94
N SER A 65 1.29 8.85 9.89
CA SER A 65 0.17 7.92 9.98
C SER A 65 0.12 6.96 8.79
N ARG A 66 -0.63 5.87 8.96
CA ARG A 66 -0.95 4.96 7.86
C ARG A 66 -1.71 5.67 6.75
N ALA A 67 -2.65 6.56 7.08
CA ALA A 67 -3.45 7.30 6.09
C ALA A 67 -2.58 8.19 5.19
N ALA A 68 -1.59 8.86 5.76
CA ALA A 68 -0.63 9.65 4.99
C ALA A 68 0.20 8.79 4.02
N LEU A 69 0.54 7.56 4.40
CA LEU A 69 1.15 6.61 3.46
C LEU A 69 0.15 6.16 2.38
N GLU A 70 -1.10 5.86 2.74
CA GLU A 70 -2.12 5.45 1.77
C GLU A 70 -2.34 6.52 0.68
N GLU A 71 -2.33 7.80 1.04
CA GLU A 71 -2.35 8.92 0.07
C GLU A 71 -1.13 8.92 -0.88
N GLN A 72 0.07 8.68 -0.35
CA GLN A 72 1.28 8.54 -1.18
C GLN A 72 1.16 7.33 -2.12
N VAL A 73 0.61 6.21 -1.65
CA VAL A 73 0.40 5.00 -2.46
C VAL A 73 -0.62 5.24 -3.56
N ILE A 74 -1.70 5.96 -3.27
CA ILE A 74 -2.69 6.40 -4.28
C ILE A 74 -1.98 7.25 -5.34
N ALA A 75 -1.21 8.26 -4.93
CA ALA A 75 -0.48 9.13 -5.85
C ALA A 75 0.58 8.37 -6.68
N TYR A 76 1.24 7.37 -6.09
CA TYR A 76 2.21 6.52 -6.77
C TYR A 76 1.57 5.72 -7.92
N HIS A 77 0.41 5.11 -7.69
CA HIS A 77 -0.25 4.28 -8.70
C HIS A 77 -1.05 5.09 -9.72
N PHE A 78 -1.65 6.21 -9.31
CA PHE A 78 -2.61 6.95 -10.14
C PHE A 78 -2.15 8.34 -10.57
N GLY A 79 -1.00 8.81 -10.09
CA GLY A 79 -0.48 10.16 -10.30
C GLY A 79 -0.94 11.16 -9.24
N PRO A 80 -0.32 12.36 -9.19
CA PRO A 80 -0.66 13.38 -8.22
C PRO A 80 -2.13 13.85 -8.37
N GLY A 81 -2.81 14.06 -7.23
CA GLY A 81 -4.19 14.54 -7.18
C GLY A 81 -5.28 13.46 -7.36
N ALA A 82 -4.94 12.18 -7.18
CA ALA A 82 -5.87 11.05 -7.37
C ALA A 82 -6.66 10.64 -6.11
N SER A 83 -6.73 11.50 -5.10
CA SER A 83 -7.31 11.25 -3.77
C SER A 83 -8.83 11.42 -3.72
#